data_AF-A0A3D0MS11-F1
#
_entry.id   AF-A0A3D0MS11-F1
#
_cell.length_a   1.000
_cell.length_b   1.000
_cell.length_c   1.000
_cell.angle_alpha   90.00
_cell.angle_beta   90.00
_cell.angle_gamma   90.00
#
_symmetry.space_group_name_H-M   'P 1'
#
loop_
_entity.id
_entity.type
_entity.pdbx_description
1 polymer ?
#
loop_
_entity_poly.entity_id
_entity_poly.type
_entity_poly.pdbx_seq_one_letter_code
_entity_poly.pdbx_strand_id
1 'polypeptide(L)'
;MILFIYAILKGGLMSIYVTGDKHGTVEIDELLPFYYTVGKYLTPEDHLVIMGDFGLLFDPCLTEREQKWLTWLSSMPWNTLFIDGNHENFTRLDHLPEIERFGNSVGVVSDNIFHLKRGYIYTIEGFRCFCFGGALSLDKNMRRPGISWWEREIPSEEEMARGWQSLDQVQWKVDYVFTHMAPNLVLIELCHKKYIGAKLKLAHVPRDPVAIYLNTIVSRLSFRRWYFGHLHVQTPPFCIDVVPRKCFQALYRLVVPIEEGLTSSGSLPLKEPQEKSLTQILLQSQSLLDVIDNHGDLLNAWLKYGKTLDGRDVMSFQRLIRRATPQNMEIAIENAQKKGYYYLLIALKMEYKEMTC
;
A
#
# COMPACT_ATOMS: atom_id res chain seq x y z
N MET A 1 3.45 20.63 -2.88
CA MET A 1 2.41 21.68 -2.86
C MET A 1 1.01 21.15 -2.54
N ILE A 2 0.36 20.28 -3.32
CA ILE A 2 -1.02 19.83 -2.99
C ILE A 2 -1.13 19.08 -1.64
N LEU A 3 -0.30 18.07 -1.38
CA LEU A 3 -0.22 17.39 -0.05
C LEU A 3 0.22 18.32 1.10
N PHE A 4 1.02 19.34 0.78
CA PHE A 4 1.52 20.34 1.74
C PHE A 4 0.43 21.36 2.10
N ILE A 5 -0.37 21.76 1.10
CA ILE A 5 -1.59 22.55 1.27
C ILE A 5 -2.66 21.70 1.96
N TYR A 6 -2.73 20.39 1.72
CA TYR A 6 -3.67 19.47 2.38
C TYR A 6 -3.40 19.37 3.88
N ALA A 7 -2.13 19.17 4.29
CA ALA A 7 -1.74 19.14 5.70
C ALA A 7 -1.92 20.50 6.41
N ILE A 8 -1.66 21.61 5.70
CA ILE A 8 -1.82 22.97 6.25
C ILE A 8 -3.30 23.39 6.33
N LEU A 9 -4.16 22.98 5.38
CA LEU A 9 -5.59 23.29 5.37
C LEU A 9 -6.41 22.39 6.32
N LYS A 10 -5.91 21.19 6.65
CA LYS A 10 -6.54 20.24 7.59
C LYS A 10 -5.90 20.25 8.99
N GLY A 11 -5.34 21.37 9.44
CA GLY A 11 -4.92 21.50 10.85
C GLY A 11 -6.10 21.21 11.79
N GLY A 12 -6.22 19.95 12.25
CA GLY A 12 -7.32 19.44 13.06
C GLY A 12 -8.16 18.27 12.50
N LEU A 13 -7.90 17.72 11.30
CA LEU A 13 -8.62 16.53 10.81
C LEU A 13 -7.77 15.26 10.88
N MET A 14 -8.15 14.38 11.80
CA MET A 14 -7.61 13.04 11.97
C MET A 14 -7.66 12.25 10.65
N SER A 15 -6.60 11.53 10.30
CA SER A 15 -6.45 10.89 8.99
C SER A 15 -6.00 9.42 9.07
N ILE A 16 -6.49 8.62 8.12
CA ILE A 16 -6.07 7.23 7.93
C ILE A 16 -5.18 7.15 6.68
N TYR A 17 -4.04 6.51 6.84
CA TYR A 17 -3.10 6.17 5.78
C TYR A 17 -2.99 4.66 5.69
N VAL A 18 -2.83 4.12 4.48
CA VAL A 18 -2.73 2.69 4.26
C VAL A 18 -1.52 2.35 3.40
N THR A 19 -0.88 1.22 3.67
CA THR A 19 0.24 0.66 2.90
C THR A 19 0.24 -0.86 2.95
N GLY A 20 1.10 -1.50 2.18
CA GLY A 20 1.26 -2.96 2.16
C GLY A 20 2.62 -3.40 2.69
N ASP A 21 2.71 -4.71 2.86
CA ASP A 21 3.87 -5.58 2.98
C ASP A 21 5.20 -4.83 3.24
N LYS A 22 5.59 -4.77 4.52
CA LYS A 22 6.85 -4.11 4.94
C LYS A 22 7.96 -5.08 5.28
N HIS A 23 7.65 -6.37 5.43
CA HIS A 23 8.61 -7.45 5.63
C HIS A 23 9.66 -7.13 6.70
N GLY A 24 9.24 -6.40 7.75
CA GLY A 24 10.07 -5.97 8.86
C GLY A 24 11.39 -5.38 8.40
N THR A 25 12.49 -5.99 8.84
CA THR A 25 13.82 -5.40 8.66
C THR A 25 14.30 -5.28 7.21
N VAL A 26 13.55 -5.82 6.24
CA VAL A 26 13.86 -5.76 4.80
C VAL A 26 13.35 -4.47 4.17
N GLU A 27 12.13 -4.01 4.49
CA GLU A 27 11.48 -2.87 3.80
C GLU A 27 10.78 -1.89 4.75
N ILE A 28 10.86 -2.07 6.08
CA ILE A 28 10.30 -1.10 7.04
C ILE A 28 10.98 0.28 6.94
N ASP A 29 12.18 0.34 6.39
CA ASP A 29 12.92 1.58 6.14
C ASP A 29 12.21 2.48 5.12
N GLU A 30 11.31 1.95 4.29
CA GLU A 30 10.43 2.73 3.40
C GLU A 30 9.50 3.69 4.15
N LEU A 31 9.27 3.46 5.45
CA LEU A 31 8.51 4.36 6.31
C LEU A 31 9.37 5.48 6.92
N LEU A 32 10.69 5.47 6.70
CA LEU A 32 11.58 6.53 7.18
C LEU A 32 11.15 7.88 6.61
N PRO A 33 11.30 8.99 7.36
CA PRO A 33 10.90 10.34 6.91
C PRO A 33 11.52 10.80 5.58
N PHE A 34 12.62 10.16 5.16
CA PHE A 34 13.24 10.39 3.85
C PHE A 34 12.39 9.85 2.69
N TYR A 35 11.78 8.68 2.86
CA TYR A 35 10.93 8.01 1.86
C TYR A 35 9.44 8.37 2.06
N TYR A 36 8.99 8.43 3.31
CA TYR A 36 7.63 8.81 3.68
C TYR A 36 7.61 10.21 4.30
N THR A 37 7.70 11.23 3.43
CA THR A 37 7.76 12.63 3.87
C THR A 37 6.48 13.12 4.56
N VAL A 38 5.33 12.51 4.27
CA VAL A 38 4.05 12.81 4.93
C VAL A 38 4.10 12.42 6.41
N GLY A 39 4.83 11.35 6.76
CA GLY A 39 5.04 10.91 8.15
C GLY A 39 5.55 12.01 9.08
N LYS A 40 6.32 12.97 8.56
CA LYS A 40 6.85 14.11 9.34
C LYS A 40 5.78 15.03 9.91
N TYR A 41 4.58 14.98 9.35
CA TYR A 41 3.48 15.88 9.69
C TYR A 41 2.30 15.15 10.34
N LEU A 42 2.44 13.84 10.55
CA LEU A 42 1.43 13.07 11.26
C LEU A 42 1.48 13.40 12.75
N THR A 43 0.34 13.16 13.38
CA THR A 43 0.05 13.41 14.78
C THR A 43 -0.36 12.11 15.49
N PRO A 44 -0.28 12.04 16.83
CA PRO A 44 -0.71 10.86 17.58
C PRO A 44 -2.17 10.45 17.35
N GLU A 45 -2.97 11.29 16.69
CA GLU A 45 -4.34 11.01 16.27
C GLU A 45 -4.43 10.38 14.86
N ASP A 46 -3.35 10.39 14.07
CA ASP A 46 -3.29 9.77 12.75
C ASP A 46 -2.96 8.28 12.82
N HIS A 47 -3.45 7.54 11.82
CA HIS A 47 -3.35 6.09 11.78
C HIS A 47 -2.69 5.63 10.48
N LEU A 48 -1.59 4.88 10.57
CA LEU A 48 -0.98 4.16 9.44
C LEU A 48 -1.34 2.68 9.54
N VAL A 49 -2.12 2.16 8.58
CA VAL A 49 -2.55 0.76 8.55
C VAL A 49 -1.76 -0.03 7.51
N ILE A 50 -1.13 -1.14 7.94
CA ILE A 50 -0.33 -2.03 7.10
C ILE A 50 -1.14 -3.29 6.77
N MET A 51 -1.33 -3.57 5.47
CA MET A 51 -2.15 -4.67 4.96
C MET A 51 -1.43 -6.03 4.99
N GLY A 52 -0.97 -6.46 6.16
CA GLY A 52 -0.26 -7.73 6.34
C GLY A 52 1.22 -7.66 6.01
N ASP A 53 1.90 -8.77 6.27
CA ASP A 53 3.35 -8.92 6.16
C ASP A 53 4.10 -7.76 6.84
N PHE A 54 3.68 -7.48 8.08
CA PHE A 54 4.30 -6.45 8.92
C PHE A 54 5.78 -6.76 9.16
N GLY A 55 6.09 -8.05 9.38
CA GLY A 55 7.42 -8.64 9.40
C GLY A 55 8.34 -8.24 10.55
N LEU A 56 7.97 -7.26 11.38
CA LEU A 56 8.51 -7.16 12.74
C LEU A 56 7.77 -8.20 13.61
N LEU A 57 8.47 -8.79 14.59
CA LEU A 57 8.04 -9.95 15.38
C LEU A 57 8.19 -11.31 14.67
N PHE A 58 8.98 -11.41 13.60
CA PHE A 58 9.13 -12.66 12.85
C PHE A 58 10.05 -13.69 13.53
N ASP A 59 11.21 -13.25 14.03
CA ASP A 59 12.16 -14.16 14.67
C ASP A 59 11.54 -14.81 15.92
N PRO A 60 11.92 -16.06 16.29
CA PRO A 60 11.37 -16.75 17.46
C PRO A 60 11.50 -15.95 18.77
N CYS A 61 12.55 -15.12 18.86
CA CYS A 61 12.79 -14.20 19.96
C CYS A 61 13.12 -12.82 19.39
N LEU A 62 12.89 -11.77 20.20
CA LEU A 62 13.27 -10.40 19.88
C LEU A 62 14.77 -10.30 19.60
N THR A 63 15.14 -9.87 18.40
CA THR A 63 16.53 -9.61 18.00
C THR A 63 16.88 -8.13 18.22
N GLU A 64 18.17 -7.80 18.34
CA GLU A 64 18.61 -6.39 18.44
C GLU A 64 18.17 -5.56 17.23
N ARG A 65 18.14 -6.16 16.04
CA ARG A 65 17.71 -5.48 14.81
C ARG A 65 16.22 -5.19 14.85
N GLU A 66 15.42 -6.17 15.26
CA GLU A 66 13.97 -5.98 15.47
C GLU A 66 13.71 -4.92 16.53
N GLN A 67 14.40 -4.97 17.67
CA GLN A 67 14.26 -3.98 18.74
C GLN A 67 14.54 -2.56 18.26
N LYS A 68 15.60 -2.35 17.46
CA LYS A 68 15.91 -1.02 16.90
C LYS A 68 14.77 -0.49 16.02
N TRP A 69 14.19 -1.34 15.18
CA TRP A 69 13.07 -0.95 14.32
C TRP A 69 11.78 -0.73 15.10
N LEU A 70 11.48 -1.55 16.10
CA LEU A 70 10.33 -1.35 16.98
C LEU A 70 10.47 -0.06 17.80
N THR A 71 11.66 0.22 18.35
CA THR A 71 11.93 1.48 19.05
C THR A 71 11.77 2.68 18.11
N TRP A 72 12.30 2.59 16.89
CA TRP A 72 12.14 3.65 15.90
C TRP A 72 10.67 3.87 15.55
N LEU A 73 9.95 2.81 15.17
CA LEU A 73 8.53 2.89 14.77
C LEU A 73 7.65 3.37 15.93
N SER A 74 7.97 2.96 17.16
CA SER A 74 7.25 3.43 18.36
C SER A 74 7.50 4.91 18.66
N SER A 75 8.63 5.47 18.21
CA SER A 75 8.91 6.91 18.38
C SER A 75 8.26 7.79 17.32
N MET A 76 7.58 7.20 16.33
CA MET A 76 6.88 7.95 15.30
C MET A 76 5.61 8.61 15.85
N PRO A 77 5.27 9.82 15.39
CA PRO A 77 4.16 10.60 15.93
C PRO A 77 2.81 10.16 15.34
N TRP A 78 2.55 8.85 15.21
CA TRP A 78 1.28 8.31 14.72
C TRP A 78 1.02 6.93 15.33
N ASN A 79 -0.21 6.41 15.20
CA ASN A 79 -0.51 5.01 15.53
C ASN A 79 -0.25 4.12 14.31
N THR A 80 0.58 3.09 14.48
CA THR A 80 0.74 2.05 13.47
C THR A 80 -0.21 0.90 13.78
N LEU A 81 -1.10 0.61 12.85
CA LEU A 81 -2.00 -0.52 12.90
C LEU A 81 -1.55 -1.53 11.84
N PHE A 82 -1.66 -2.82 12.11
CA PHE A 82 -1.43 -3.83 11.09
C PHE A 82 -2.40 -4.99 11.26
N ILE A 83 -2.86 -5.54 10.14
CA ILE A 83 -3.41 -6.90 10.12
C ILE A 83 -2.26 -7.88 9.88
N ASP A 84 -2.45 -9.15 10.20
CA ASP A 84 -1.49 -10.19 9.82
C ASP A 84 -1.63 -10.58 8.33
N GLY A 85 -0.55 -11.06 7.75
CA GLY A 85 -0.46 -11.69 6.44
C GLY A 85 -0.11 -13.17 6.56
N ASN A 86 0.80 -13.63 5.69
CA ASN A 86 1.29 -15.01 5.70
C ASN A 86 2.79 -15.12 5.99
N HIS A 87 3.45 -14.02 6.34
CA HIS A 87 4.85 -13.98 6.75
C HIS A 87 4.99 -13.40 8.17
N GLU A 88 4.18 -13.92 9.10
CA GLU A 88 4.23 -13.59 10.52
C GLU A 88 4.49 -14.82 11.39
N ASN A 89 5.09 -14.54 12.55
CA ASN A 89 5.23 -15.52 13.61
C ASN A 89 3.96 -15.55 14.46
N PHE A 90 3.05 -16.46 14.13
CA PHE A 90 1.78 -16.61 14.86
C PHE A 90 1.99 -17.04 16.30
N THR A 91 3.09 -17.73 16.63
CA THR A 91 3.43 -17.99 18.04
C THR A 91 3.63 -16.68 18.80
N ARG A 92 4.29 -15.68 18.24
CA ARG A 92 4.47 -14.39 18.92
C ARG A 92 3.22 -13.52 18.88
N LEU A 93 2.50 -13.50 17.76
CA LEU A 93 1.26 -12.72 17.63
C LEU A 93 0.18 -13.19 18.61
N ASP A 94 -0.02 -14.50 18.73
CA ASP A 94 -1.05 -15.06 19.62
C ASP A 94 -0.75 -14.84 21.12
N HIS A 95 0.48 -14.44 21.47
CA HIS A 95 0.89 -14.11 22.85
C HIS A 95 1.01 -12.60 23.11
N LEU A 96 0.67 -11.74 22.15
CA LEU A 96 0.64 -10.31 22.40
C LEU A 96 -0.37 -9.97 23.50
N PRO A 97 -0.05 -9.06 24.44
CA PRO A 97 -1.04 -8.52 25.36
C PRO A 97 -2.22 -7.94 24.59
N GLU A 98 -3.44 -8.14 25.11
CA GLU A 98 -4.66 -7.64 24.47
C GLU A 98 -5.28 -6.50 25.27
N ILE A 99 -5.76 -5.47 24.56
CA ILE A 99 -6.55 -4.37 25.12
C ILE A 99 -7.75 -4.09 24.23
N GLU A 100 -8.80 -3.49 24.79
CA GLU A 100 -9.91 -2.93 24.01
C GLU A 100 -9.50 -1.58 23.40
N ARG A 101 -9.46 -1.49 22.07
CA ARG A 101 -9.16 -0.25 21.35
C ARG A 101 -9.88 -0.23 19.99
N PHE A 102 -10.26 0.96 19.51
CA PHE A 102 -11.03 1.08 18.26
C PHE A 102 -12.32 0.24 18.25
N GLY A 103 -12.91 0.02 19.44
CA GLY A 103 -14.16 -0.72 19.64
C GLY A 103 -14.07 -2.24 19.69
N ASN A 104 -12.87 -2.85 19.60
CA ASN A 104 -12.67 -4.29 19.74
C ASN A 104 -11.29 -4.61 20.35
N SER A 105 -11.03 -5.88 20.69
CA SER A 105 -9.71 -6.33 21.12
C SER A 105 -8.63 -6.13 20.03
N VAL A 106 -7.46 -5.62 20.42
CA VAL A 106 -6.24 -5.53 19.61
C VAL A 106 -5.06 -6.15 20.34
N GLY A 107 -4.12 -6.74 19.60
CA GLY A 107 -2.82 -7.13 20.15
C GLY A 107 -1.89 -5.93 20.27
N VAL A 108 -1.17 -5.81 21.38
CA VAL A 108 -0.31 -4.66 21.70
C VAL A 108 1.16 -5.01 21.51
N VAL A 109 1.82 -4.36 20.55
CA VAL A 109 3.26 -4.47 20.35
C VAL A 109 4.00 -3.37 21.14
N SER A 110 3.45 -2.16 21.13
CA SER A 110 3.87 -1.01 21.94
C SER A 110 2.71 -0.02 22.11
N ASP A 111 2.94 1.11 22.78
CA ASP A 111 1.90 2.12 23.09
C ASP A 111 1.19 2.71 21.87
N ASN A 112 1.80 2.62 20.68
CA ASN A 112 1.26 3.11 19.41
C ASN A 112 1.37 2.10 18.26
N ILE A 113 1.65 0.82 18.53
CA ILE A 113 1.71 -0.24 17.51
C ILE A 113 0.75 -1.38 17.87
N PHE A 114 -0.26 -1.59 17.04
CA PHE A 114 -1.37 -2.51 17.31
C PHE A 114 -1.61 -3.52 16.19
N HIS A 115 -1.80 -4.78 16.58
CA HIS A 115 -2.28 -5.85 15.71
C HIS A 115 -3.82 -5.86 15.72
N LEU A 116 -4.42 -5.59 14.56
CA LEU A 116 -5.85 -5.70 14.31
C LEU A 116 -6.18 -7.17 14.01
N LYS A 117 -6.99 -7.79 14.86
CA LYS A 117 -7.32 -9.21 14.82
C LYS A 117 -8.35 -9.52 13.73
N ARG A 118 -8.25 -10.74 13.19
CA ARG A 118 -9.10 -11.24 12.12
C ARG A 118 -10.57 -11.29 12.52
N GLY A 119 -11.44 -10.84 11.63
CA GLY A 119 -12.90 -10.99 11.75
C GLY A 119 -13.58 -9.90 12.58
N TYR A 120 -12.85 -8.90 13.04
CA TYR A 120 -13.42 -7.74 13.74
C TYR A 120 -13.68 -6.56 12.81
N ILE A 121 -14.56 -5.67 13.26
CA ILE A 121 -14.84 -4.38 12.64
C ILE A 121 -14.39 -3.29 13.60
N TYR A 122 -13.29 -2.62 13.28
CA TYR A 122 -12.75 -1.54 14.09
C TYR A 122 -13.36 -0.20 13.69
N THR A 123 -13.53 0.69 14.66
CA THR A 123 -13.89 2.10 14.42
C THR A 123 -12.63 2.94 14.50
N ILE A 124 -12.10 3.33 13.34
CA ILE A 124 -10.88 4.12 13.20
C ILE A 124 -11.29 5.44 12.55
N GLU A 125 -11.03 6.57 13.22
CA GLU A 125 -11.48 7.90 12.76
C GLU A 125 -12.96 7.99 12.38
N GLY A 126 -13.81 7.31 13.15
CA GLY A 126 -15.25 7.24 12.92
C GLY A 126 -15.69 6.33 11.77
N PHE A 127 -14.74 5.74 11.04
CA PHE A 127 -15.02 4.80 9.95
C PHE A 127 -15.07 3.36 10.46
N ARG A 128 -16.03 2.59 9.95
CA ARG A 128 -16.11 1.15 10.18
C ARG A 128 -15.17 0.43 9.23
N CYS A 129 -14.17 -0.25 9.78
CA CYS A 129 -13.10 -0.93 9.06
C CYS A 129 -13.13 -2.42 9.35
N PHE A 130 -13.61 -3.24 8.41
CA PHE A 130 -13.54 -4.70 8.54
C PHE A 130 -12.11 -5.18 8.28
N CYS A 131 -11.53 -5.92 9.22
CA CYS A 131 -10.14 -6.36 9.17
C CYS A 131 -10.03 -7.89 9.10
N PHE A 132 -9.30 -8.39 8.11
CA PHE A 132 -9.13 -9.83 7.93
C PHE A 132 -7.80 -10.19 7.27
N GLY A 133 -6.85 -10.66 8.08
CA GLY A 133 -5.52 -11.09 7.66
C GLY A 133 -5.43 -12.53 7.13
N GLY A 134 -4.20 -12.97 6.88
CA GLY A 134 -3.88 -14.31 6.39
C GLY A 134 -3.80 -14.45 4.87
N ALA A 135 -3.01 -15.42 4.42
CA ALA A 135 -2.96 -15.91 3.04
C ALA A 135 -2.25 -17.27 2.98
N LEU A 136 -2.40 -17.99 1.87
CA LEU A 136 -1.67 -19.21 1.61
C LEU A 136 -0.27 -18.92 1.09
N SER A 137 0.74 -19.44 1.79
CA SER A 137 2.10 -19.34 1.31
C SER A 137 2.49 -20.40 0.29
N LEU A 138 2.93 -19.93 -0.88
CA LEU A 138 3.41 -20.77 -1.97
C LEU A 138 4.77 -21.40 -1.68
N ASP A 139 5.58 -20.76 -0.85
CA ASP A 139 6.92 -21.19 -0.46
C ASP A 139 6.94 -22.14 0.75
N LYS A 140 5.77 -22.50 1.32
CA LYS A 140 5.66 -23.27 2.56
C LYS A 140 6.49 -24.56 2.58
N ASN A 141 6.62 -25.22 1.43
CA ASN A 141 7.38 -26.48 1.28
C ASN A 141 8.89 -26.28 1.48
N MET A 142 9.38 -25.04 1.41
CA MET A 142 10.77 -24.65 1.65
C MET A 142 10.99 -24.09 3.07
N ARG A 143 9.92 -23.98 3.88
CA ARG A 143 9.95 -23.39 5.23
C ARG A 143 9.80 -24.46 6.31
N ARG A 144 10.09 -24.09 7.56
CA ARG A 144 10.05 -25.00 8.72
C ARG A 144 8.84 -24.68 9.61
N PRO A 145 7.93 -25.65 9.84
CA PRO A 145 6.80 -25.47 10.73
C PRO A 145 7.22 -24.98 12.13
N GLY A 146 6.55 -23.94 12.63
CA GLY A 146 6.79 -23.33 13.94
C GLY A 146 8.05 -22.48 14.06
N ILE A 147 8.85 -22.34 12.99
CA ILE A 147 10.09 -21.56 12.97
C ILE A 147 10.05 -20.48 11.91
N SER A 148 9.70 -20.85 10.68
CA SER A 148 9.60 -19.91 9.56
C SER A 148 8.29 -20.03 8.82
N TRP A 149 7.42 -20.98 9.15
CA TRP A 149 6.07 -21.15 8.61
C TRP A 149 5.10 -21.61 9.71
N TRP A 150 3.87 -21.13 9.67
CA TRP A 150 2.82 -21.52 10.61
C TRP A 150 1.55 -21.90 9.87
N GLU A 151 0.88 -22.96 10.30
CA GLU A 151 -0.45 -23.31 9.79
C GLU A 151 -1.46 -22.18 10.03
N ARG A 152 -1.26 -21.40 11.09
CA ARG A 152 -2.03 -20.20 11.46
C ARG A 152 -1.96 -19.05 10.45
N GLU A 153 -1.06 -19.10 9.45
CA GLU A 153 -1.14 -18.22 8.27
C GLU A 153 -2.52 -18.33 7.59
N ILE A 154 -3.15 -19.51 7.69
CA ILE A 154 -4.56 -19.71 7.33
C ILE A 154 -5.45 -19.45 8.56
N PRO A 155 -6.51 -18.62 8.43
CA PRO A 155 -7.48 -18.38 9.48
C PRO A 155 -8.24 -19.63 9.90
N SER A 156 -8.57 -19.71 11.19
CA SER A 156 -9.41 -20.78 11.71
C SER A 156 -10.86 -20.61 11.29
N GLU A 157 -11.64 -21.69 11.36
CA GLU A 157 -13.10 -21.62 11.14
C GLU A 157 -13.79 -20.64 12.11
N GLU A 158 -13.29 -20.55 13.34
CA GLU A 158 -13.81 -19.60 14.34
C GLU A 158 -13.56 -18.14 13.93
N GLU A 159 -12.39 -17.83 13.37
CA GLU A 159 -12.08 -16.48 12.85
C GLU A 159 -12.92 -16.13 11.63
N MET A 160 -13.14 -17.09 10.73
CA MET A 160 -14.04 -16.91 9.58
C MET A 160 -15.50 -16.72 10.03
N ALA A 161 -15.97 -17.53 10.98
CA ALA A 161 -17.32 -17.41 11.53
C ALA A 161 -17.51 -16.06 12.25
N ARG A 162 -16.51 -15.62 13.03
CA ARG A 162 -16.49 -14.30 13.67
C ARG A 162 -16.63 -13.19 12.64
N GLY A 163 -15.92 -13.28 11.51
CA GLY A 163 -16.03 -12.30 10.44
C GLY A 163 -17.46 -12.15 9.90
N TRP A 164 -18.15 -13.27 9.62
CA TRP A 164 -19.56 -13.21 9.22
C TRP A 164 -20.47 -12.62 10.29
N GLN A 165 -20.28 -13.03 11.56
CA GLN A 165 -21.08 -12.51 12.68
C GLN A 165 -20.90 -10.99 12.86
N SER A 166 -19.67 -10.49 12.81
CA SER A 166 -19.38 -9.06 12.87
C SER A 166 -20.05 -8.30 11.73
N LEU A 167 -20.03 -8.85 10.52
CA LEU A 167 -20.67 -8.25 9.35
C LEU A 167 -22.21 -8.26 9.46
N ASP A 168 -22.82 -9.33 10.00
CA ASP A 168 -24.25 -9.36 10.28
C ASP A 168 -24.67 -8.26 11.29
N GLN A 169 -23.87 -8.03 12.34
CA GLN A 169 -24.15 -7.00 13.35
C GLN A 169 -24.20 -5.57 12.77
N VAL A 170 -23.42 -5.29 11.72
CA VAL A 170 -23.42 -4.00 11.02
C VAL A 170 -24.25 -4.01 9.74
N GLN A 171 -25.14 -4.99 9.59
CA GLN A 171 -26.02 -5.14 8.43
C GLN A 171 -25.26 -5.14 7.09
N TRP A 172 -24.06 -5.74 7.07
CA TRP A 172 -23.21 -5.86 5.89
C TRP A 172 -22.86 -4.52 5.25
N LYS A 173 -22.66 -3.49 6.08
CA LYS A 173 -22.22 -2.17 5.65
C LYS A 173 -21.05 -1.69 6.50
N VAL A 174 -19.91 -1.50 5.84
CA VAL A 174 -18.69 -0.91 6.42
C VAL A 174 -18.21 0.21 5.52
N ASP A 175 -17.28 1.04 5.98
CA ASP A 175 -16.66 2.07 5.14
C ASP A 175 -15.48 1.46 4.38
N TYR A 176 -14.60 0.76 5.09
CA TYR A 176 -13.37 0.18 4.54
C TYR A 176 -13.22 -1.29 4.86
N VAL A 177 -12.54 -1.99 3.97
CA VAL A 177 -12.12 -3.37 4.17
C VAL A 177 -10.60 -3.44 4.05
N PHE A 178 -9.96 -4.00 5.06
CA PHE A 178 -8.51 -4.19 5.15
C PHE A 178 -8.23 -5.69 5.19
N THR A 179 -7.60 -6.21 4.15
CA THR A 179 -7.20 -7.62 4.10
C THR A 179 -5.77 -7.78 3.63
N HIS A 180 -5.11 -8.89 3.93
CA HIS A 180 -3.82 -9.16 3.32
C HIS A 180 -4.04 -9.74 1.92
N MET A 181 -4.82 -10.82 1.82
CA MET A 181 -5.20 -11.44 0.56
C MET A 181 -6.42 -10.75 -0.09
N ALA A 182 -6.50 -10.78 -1.42
CA ALA A 182 -7.66 -10.30 -2.17
C ALA A 182 -8.71 -11.41 -2.40
N PRO A 183 -10.00 -11.08 -2.59
CA PRO A 183 -11.00 -12.05 -3.04
C PRO A 183 -10.62 -12.67 -4.40
N ASN A 184 -10.95 -13.94 -4.62
CA ASN A 184 -10.62 -14.66 -5.86
C ASN A 184 -11.03 -13.93 -7.14
N LEU A 185 -12.24 -13.37 -7.18
CA LEU A 185 -12.70 -12.62 -8.36
C LEU A 185 -11.86 -11.37 -8.66
N VAL A 186 -11.23 -10.77 -7.64
CA VAL A 186 -10.34 -9.61 -7.81
C VAL A 186 -9.00 -10.07 -8.36
N LEU A 187 -8.49 -11.21 -7.89
CA LEU A 187 -7.25 -11.80 -8.41
C LEU A 187 -7.36 -12.13 -9.91
N ILE A 188 -8.48 -12.72 -10.33
CA ILE A 188 -8.76 -13.02 -11.75
C ILE A 188 -8.75 -11.73 -12.58
N GLU A 189 -9.39 -10.67 -12.08
CA GLU A 189 -9.41 -9.38 -12.76
C GLU A 189 -8.01 -8.77 -12.89
N LEU A 190 -7.19 -8.86 -11.84
CA LEU A 190 -5.81 -8.37 -11.85
C LEU A 190 -4.96 -9.11 -12.91
N CYS A 191 -5.14 -10.43 -13.04
CA CYS A 191 -4.51 -11.23 -14.10
C CYS A 191 -4.92 -10.77 -15.51
N HIS A 192 -6.21 -10.45 -15.71
CA HIS A 192 -6.74 -10.08 -17.02
C HIS A 192 -6.33 -8.68 -17.46
N LYS A 193 -6.40 -7.70 -16.56
CA LYS A 193 -6.17 -6.28 -16.88
C LYS A 193 -4.68 -5.90 -16.97
N LYS A 194 -3.75 -6.83 -16.74
CA LYS A 194 -2.28 -6.62 -16.79
C LYS A 194 -1.86 -5.32 -16.07
N TYR A 195 -2.33 -5.12 -14.85
CA TYR A 195 -1.89 -3.99 -14.03
C TYR A 195 -0.35 -4.03 -13.92
N ILE A 196 0.29 -2.87 -14.08
CA ILE A 196 1.76 -2.76 -14.10
C ILE A 196 2.32 -3.33 -12.79
N GLY A 197 3.28 -4.26 -12.91
CA GLY A 197 3.89 -4.95 -11.77
C GLY A 197 3.26 -6.31 -11.43
N ALA A 198 2.01 -6.56 -11.84
CA ALA A 198 1.39 -7.86 -11.65
C ALA A 198 1.94 -8.89 -12.66
N LYS A 199 3.02 -9.59 -12.30
CA LYS A 199 3.43 -10.85 -12.95
C LYS A 199 2.64 -12.03 -12.36
N LEU A 200 1.34 -11.85 -12.14
CA LEU A 200 0.49 -12.87 -11.58
C LEU A 200 0.21 -13.92 -12.67
N LYS A 201 0.86 -15.08 -12.59
CA LYS A 201 0.49 -16.21 -13.46
C LYS A 201 -0.83 -16.77 -12.94
N LEU A 202 -1.77 -17.06 -13.84
CA LEU A 202 -3.06 -17.67 -13.47
C LEU A 202 -2.86 -19.00 -12.70
N ALA A 203 -1.78 -19.72 -12.98
CA ALA A 203 -1.36 -20.92 -12.24
C ALA A 203 -0.94 -20.65 -10.77
N HIS A 204 -0.60 -19.40 -10.43
CA HIS A 204 -0.32 -18.90 -9.08
C HIS A 204 -1.55 -18.23 -8.44
N VAL A 205 -2.74 -18.36 -9.04
CA VAL A 205 -4.03 -18.14 -8.39
C VAL A 205 -4.65 -19.48 -7.91
N PRO A 206 -3.94 -20.40 -7.22
CA PRO A 206 -4.56 -21.63 -6.76
C PRO A 206 -5.25 -21.40 -5.42
N ARG A 207 -6.55 -21.75 -5.35
CA ARG A 207 -7.36 -22.13 -4.16
C ARG A 207 -6.86 -21.64 -2.80
N ASP A 208 -6.57 -20.36 -2.66
CA ASP A 208 -6.25 -19.79 -1.36
C ASP A 208 -7.54 -19.80 -0.51
N PRO A 209 -7.55 -20.48 0.66
CA PRO A 209 -8.73 -20.56 1.50
C PRO A 209 -9.26 -19.19 1.94
N VAL A 210 -8.36 -18.23 2.15
CA VAL A 210 -8.68 -16.84 2.52
C VAL A 210 -9.32 -16.14 1.32
N ALA A 211 -8.75 -16.27 0.13
CA ALA A 211 -9.33 -15.67 -1.07
C ALA A 211 -10.73 -16.25 -1.39
N ILE A 212 -10.95 -17.54 -1.12
CA ILE A 212 -12.27 -18.20 -1.23
C ILE A 212 -13.25 -17.63 -0.22
N TYR A 213 -12.86 -17.56 1.05
CA TYR A 213 -13.68 -17.00 2.13
C TYR A 213 -14.06 -15.54 1.83
N LEU A 214 -13.09 -14.70 1.46
CA LEU A 214 -13.33 -13.29 1.11
C LEU A 214 -14.23 -13.14 -0.12
N ASN A 215 -14.22 -14.10 -1.05
CA ASN A 215 -15.14 -14.13 -2.18
C ASN A 215 -16.61 -14.31 -1.76
N THR A 216 -16.86 -14.99 -0.63
CA THR A 216 -18.21 -15.08 -0.04
C THR A 216 -18.65 -13.74 0.54
N ILE A 217 -17.73 -12.96 1.08
CA ILE A 217 -18.01 -11.66 1.69
C ILE A 217 -18.22 -10.57 0.64
N VAL A 218 -17.31 -10.50 -0.34
CA VAL A 218 -17.26 -9.41 -1.32
C VAL A 218 -18.52 -9.33 -2.16
N SER A 219 -19.34 -10.37 -2.27
CA SER A 219 -20.62 -10.33 -3.00
C SER A 219 -21.70 -9.56 -2.21
N ARG A 220 -21.84 -9.84 -0.91
CA ARG A 220 -22.89 -9.30 -0.03
C ARG A 220 -22.51 -7.97 0.62
N LEU A 221 -21.23 -7.73 0.93
CA LEU A 221 -20.78 -6.56 1.70
C LEU A 221 -20.85 -5.25 0.91
N SER A 222 -21.40 -4.20 1.51
CA SER A 222 -21.34 -2.82 1.04
C SER A 222 -20.15 -2.10 1.69
N PHE A 223 -19.29 -1.50 0.87
CA PHE A 223 -18.11 -0.76 1.31
C PHE A 223 -17.73 0.34 0.32
N ARG A 224 -16.96 1.33 0.76
CA ARG A 224 -16.44 2.42 -0.09
C ARG A 224 -15.19 1.99 -0.83
N ARG A 225 -14.24 1.37 -0.13
CA ARG A 225 -13.02 0.82 -0.72
C ARG A 225 -12.48 -0.39 0.03
N TRP A 226 -11.92 -1.34 -0.71
CA TRP A 226 -11.23 -2.51 -0.21
C TRP A 226 -9.74 -2.39 -0.50
N TYR A 227 -8.91 -2.42 0.54
CA TYR A 227 -7.46 -2.37 0.45
C TYR A 227 -6.87 -3.73 0.76
N PHE A 228 -5.87 -4.15 -0.02
CA PHE A 228 -5.19 -5.42 0.19
C PHE A 228 -3.70 -5.40 -0.19
N GLY A 229 -2.92 -6.33 0.36
CA GLY A 229 -1.47 -6.48 0.14
C GLY A 229 -1.13 -7.75 -0.63
N HIS A 230 -0.15 -8.51 -0.13
CA HIS A 230 0.27 -9.89 -0.49
C HIS A 230 0.90 -10.06 -1.86
N LEU A 231 0.35 -9.42 -2.89
CA LEU A 231 0.73 -9.66 -4.29
C LEU A 231 2.01 -8.91 -4.69
N HIS A 232 2.53 -8.04 -3.82
CA HIS A 232 3.63 -7.12 -4.09
C HIS A 232 3.35 -6.23 -5.32
N VAL A 233 2.08 -5.84 -5.48
CA VAL A 233 1.60 -4.97 -6.56
C VAL A 233 1.05 -3.69 -5.96
N GLN A 234 1.45 -2.55 -6.54
CA GLN A 234 0.86 -1.26 -6.24
C GLN A 234 -0.09 -0.85 -7.37
N THR A 235 -1.35 -0.52 -7.02
CA THR A 235 -2.34 -0.05 -8.00
C THR A 235 -2.96 1.29 -7.60
N PRO A 236 -3.44 2.09 -8.56
CA PRO A 236 -4.48 3.07 -8.28
C PRO A 236 -5.80 2.36 -7.93
N PRO A 237 -6.78 3.04 -7.32
CA PRO A 237 -8.10 2.47 -7.11
C PRO A 237 -8.73 1.98 -8.43
N PHE A 238 -9.28 0.77 -8.43
CA PHE A 238 -9.92 0.18 -9.59
C PHE A 238 -11.26 -0.46 -9.22
N CYS A 239 -12.17 -0.54 -10.19
CA CYS A 239 -13.44 -1.23 -10.03
C CYS A 239 -13.46 -2.47 -10.92
N ILE A 240 -14.27 -3.44 -10.51
CA ILE A 240 -14.48 -4.69 -11.24
C ILE A 240 -15.93 -4.76 -11.72
N ASP A 241 -16.14 -5.22 -12.94
CA ASP A 241 -17.47 -5.17 -13.57
C ASP A 241 -18.41 -6.26 -13.02
N VAL A 242 -17.85 -7.37 -12.55
CA VAL A 242 -18.59 -8.53 -12.01
C VAL A 242 -19.29 -8.20 -10.69
N VAL A 243 -18.83 -7.17 -9.97
CA VAL A 243 -19.47 -6.68 -8.75
C VAL A 243 -19.63 -5.17 -8.83
N PRO A 244 -20.71 -4.68 -9.47
CA PRO A 244 -20.85 -3.26 -9.79
C PRO A 244 -20.79 -2.38 -8.54
N ARG A 245 -20.10 -1.24 -8.67
CA ARG A 245 -19.87 -0.24 -7.61
C ARG A 245 -18.93 -0.67 -6.47
N LYS A 246 -18.11 -1.71 -6.65
CA LYS A 246 -17.07 -2.08 -5.66
C LYS A 246 -15.68 -1.67 -6.15
N CYS A 247 -14.98 -0.90 -5.32
CA CYS A 247 -13.68 -0.33 -5.62
C CYS A 247 -12.61 -0.96 -4.73
N PHE A 248 -11.49 -1.34 -5.35
CA PHE A 248 -10.39 -2.09 -4.77
C PHE A 248 -9.08 -1.34 -4.97
N GLN A 249 -8.10 -1.59 -4.12
CA GLN A 249 -6.75 -1.08 -4.29
C GLN A 249 -5.72 -2.05 -3.69
N ALA A 250 -4.84 -2.56 -4.55
CA ALA A 250 -3.65 -3.29 -4.12
C ALA A 250 -2.58 -2.31 -3.62
N LEU A 251 -2.00 -2.61 -2.47
CA LEU A 251 -0.98 -1.85 -1.78
C LEU A 251 0.29 -2.68 -1.68
N TYR A 252 1.43 -2.01 -1.76
CA TYR A 252 2.73 -2.60 -1.47
C TYR A 252 3.60 -1.54 -0.79
N ARG A 253 4.43 -0.84 -1.56
CA ARG A 253 5.42 0.08 -1.00
C ARG A 253 4.85 1.44 -0.63
N LEU A 254 3.92 1.97 -1.42
CA LEU A 254 3.44 3.34 -1.24
C LEU A 254 2.50 3.44 -0.05
N VAL A 255 2.63 4.54 0.68
CA VAL A 255 1.66 4.96 1.69
C VAL A 255 0.66 5.89 1.00
N VAL A 256 -0.62 5.55 1.07
CA VAL A 256 -1.69 6.35 0.46
C VAL A 256 -2.67 6.84 1.52
N PRO A 257 -3.07 8.12 1.51
CA PRO A 257 -4.14 8.60 2.37
C PRO A 257 -5.48 8.01 1.93
N ILE A 258 -6.35 7.73 2.89
CA ILE A 258 -7.77 7.50 2.63
C ILE A 258 -8.43 8.89 2.48
N GLU A 259 -8.66 9.32 1.25
CA GLU A 259 -9.32 10.61 0.98
C GLU A 259 -10.84 10.50 1.06
N GLU A 260 -11.45 11.26 1.97
CA GLU A 260 -12.87 11.62 1.92
C GLU A 260 -13.05 13.14 1.89
N GLY A 261 -13.88 13.61 0.94
CA GLY A 261 -14.40 14.99 0.92
C GLY A 261 -13.81 15.92 -0.15
N LEU A 262 -14.20 15.74 -1.42
CA LEU A 262 -14.17 16.81 -2.45
C LEU A 262 -15.39 16.77 -3.40
N THR A 263 -16.47 16.05 -3.05
CA THR A 263 -17.68 15.98 -3.89
C THR A 263 -18.76 17.01 -3.53
N SER A 264 -18.46 18.02 -2.70
CA SER A 264 -19.44 19.06 -2.33
C SER A 264 -18.88 20.49 -2.24
N SER A 265 -17.94 20.88 -3.10
CA SER A 265 -17.68 22.30 -3.33
C SER A 265 -17.20 22.55 -4.76
N GLY A 266 -18.09 23.15 -5.56
CA GLY A 266 -17.79 23.97 -6.74
C GLY A 266 -16.73 23.46 -7.70
N SER A 267 -17.16 22.94 -8.84
CA SER A 267 -16.35 22.87 -10.06
C SER A 267 -15.76 24.25 -10.36
N LEU A 268 -14.46 24.43 -10.09
CA LEU A 268 -13.69 25.52 -10.69
C LEU A 268 -13.53 25.20 -12.18
N PRO A 269 -13.87 26.13 -13.09
CA PRO A 269 -13.73 25.88 -14.52
C PRO A 269 -12.24 25.78 -14.84
N LEU A 270 -11.80 24.58 -15.26
CA LEU A 270 -10.50 24.39 -15.89
C LEU A 270 -10.58 25.02 -17.28
N LYS A 271 -9.91 26.16 -17.45
CA LYS A 271 -9.52 26.64 -18.79
C LYS A 271 -8.55 25.63 -19.37
N GLU A 272 -8.87 25.06 -20.53
CA GLU A 272 -7.90 24.31 -21.34
C GLU A 272 -6.91 25.30 -21.98
N PRO A 273 -5.60 25.16 -21.77
CA PRO A 273 -4.62 25.59 -22.74
C PRO A 273 -4.36 24.43 -23.72
N GLN A 274 -4.11 24.75 -24.99
CA GLN A 274 -3.57 23.81 -25.97
C GLN A 274 -2.15 23.38 -25.56
N GLU A 275 -2.00 22.48 -24.59
CA GLU A 275 -0.73 21.89 -24.20
C GLU A 275 -0.43 20.64 -25.04
N LYS A 276 0.79 20.55 -25.57
CA LYS A 276 1.30 19.31 -26.19
C LYS A 276 1.24 18.19 -25.14
N SER A 277 0.74 17.01 -25.51
CA SER A 277 0.67 15.89 -24.57
C SER A 277 2.06 15.43 -24.14
N LEU A 278 2.20 14.90 -22.92
CA LEU A 278 3.47 14.37 -22.41
C LEU A 278 4.08 13.33 -23.37
N THR A 279 3.23 12.52 -24.01
CA THR A 279 3.64 11.56 -25.06
C THR A 279 4.37 12.23 -26.21
N GLN A 280 3.86 13.36 -26.70
CA GLN A 280 4.47 14.10 -27.80
C GLN A 280 5.81 14.71 -27.38
N ILE A 281 5.89 15.23 -26.16
CA ILE A 281 7.13 15.77 -25.58
C ILE A 281 8.18 14.65 -25.54
N LEU A 282 7.86 13.51 -24.92
CA LEU A 282 8.77 12.37 -24.77
C LEU A 282 9.22 11.77 -26.12
N LEU A 283 8.34 11.74 -27.12
CA LEU A 283 8.68 11.23 -28.45
C LEU A 283 9.56 12.18 -29.27
N GLN A 284 9.43 13.50 -29.07
CA GLN A 284 10.20 14.51 -29.78
C GLN A 284 11.57 14.78 -29.12
N SER A 285 11.69 14.48 -27.83
CA SER A 285 12.93 14.65 -27.09
C SER A 285 14.02 13.66 -27.52
N GLN A 286 15.24 14.16 -27.68
CA GLN A 286 16.39 13.35 -28.10
C GLN A 286 17.24 12.85 -26.93
N SER A 287 17.18 13.51 -25.77
CA SER A 287 17.98 13.17 -24.60
C SER A 287 17.18 13.27 -23.30
N LEU A 288 17.54 12.44 -22.32
CA LEU A 288 16.93 12.47 -20.99
C LEU A 288 17.13 13.81 -20.29
N LEU A 289 18.35 14.37 -20.35
CA LEU A 289 18.70 15.63 -19.69
C LEU A 289 17.85 16.79 -20.20
N ASP A 290 17.67 16.88 -21.53
CA ASP A 290 16.85 17.92 -22.16
C ASP A 290 15.39 17.90 -21.67
N VAL A 291 14.80 16.71 -21.50
CA VAL A 291 13.42 16.60 -20.97
C VAL A 291 13.36 17.00 -19.50
N ILE A 292 14.36 16.61 -18.71
CA ILE A 292 14.41 16.95 -17.29
C ILE A 292 14.60 18.46 -17.11
N ASP A 293 15.41 19.09 -17.98
CA ASP A 293 15.68 20.50 -17.87
C ASP A 293 14.51 21.38 -18.28
N ASN A 294 13.81 21.01 -19.35
CA ASN A 294 12.71 21.81 -19.90
C ASN A 294 11.32 21.39 -19.40
N HIS A 295 11.16 20.13 -19.00
CA HIS A 295 9.86 19.54 -18.66
C HIS A 295 9.89 18.69 -17.37
N GLY A 296 10.93 18.84 -16.54
CA GLY A 296 11.10 18.07 -15.31
C GLY A 296 9.96 18.23 -14.31
N ASP A 297 9.35 19.41 -14.21
CA ASP A 297 8.16 19.64 -13.37
C ASP A 297 6.96 18.79 -13.83
N LEU A 298 6.73 18.73 -15.14
CA LEU A 298 5.65 17.94 -15.73
C LEU A 298 5.93 16.44 -15.57
N LEU A 299 7.17 15.99 -15.79
CA LEU A 299 7.59 14.60 -15.56
C LEU A 299 7.45 14.21 -14.08
N ASN A 300 7.90 15.06 -13.18
CA ASN A 300 7.82 14.83 -11.74
C ASN A 300 6.36 14.83 -11.28
N ALA A 301 5.51 15.71 -11.82
CA ALA A 301 4.07 15.70 -11.58
C ALA A 301 3.39 14.45 -12.19
N TRP A 302 3.80 14.01 -13.38
CA TRP A 302 3.30 12.79 -14.01
C TRP A 302 3.62 11.55 -13.17
N LEU A 303 4.89 11.40 -12.73
CA LEU A 303 5.32 10.35 -11.82
C LEU A 303 4.62 10.43 -10.46
N LYS A 304 4.29 11.64 -10.01
CA LYS A 304 3.58 11.89 -8.74
C LYS A 304 2.10 11.52 -8.79
N TYR A 305 1.38 12.01 -9.80
CA TYR A 305 -0.08 12.00 -9.83
C TYR A 305 -0.65 10.84 -10.62
N GLY A 306 0.18 10.06 -11.33
CA GLY A 306 -0.12 8.70 -11.77
C GLY A 306 -1.50 8.51 -12.42
N LYS A 307 -2.05 9.53 -13.08
CA LYS A 307 -3.30 9.39 -13.85
C LYS A 307 -2.96 8.51 -15.04
N THR A 308 -3.20 7.20 -14.90
CA THR A 308 -3.03 6.16 -15.92
C THR A 308 -1.78 6.40 -16.76
N LEU A 309 -0.66 5.79 -16.37
CA LEU A 309 0.52 5.67 -17.22
C LEU A 309 0.05 5.20 -18.61
N ASP A 310 -0.09 6.10 -19.59
CA ASP A 310 -0.25 5.70 -20.98
C ASP A 310 1.00 4.86 -21.25
N GLY A 311 0.82 3.60 -21.63
CA GLY A 311 1.94 2.70 -21.90
C GLY A 311 2.93 3.32 -22.89
N ARG A 312 2.45 4.23 -23.75
CA ARG A 312 3.29 5.02 -24.65
C ARG A 312 4.22 6.01 -23.94
N ASP A 313 3.77 6.67 -22.87
CA ASP A 313 4.59 7.60 -22.10
C ASP A 313 5.71 6.86 -21.36
N VAL A 314 5.37 5.75 -20.69
CA VAL A 314 6.35 4.91 -20.00
C VAL A 314 7.38 4.36 -20.96
N MET A 315 6.94 3.78 -22.09
CA MET A 315 7.86 3.25 -23.09
C MET A 315 8.76 4.33 -23.69
N SER A 316 8.25 5.55 -23.87
CA SER A 316 9.02 6.66 -24.42
C SER A 316 10.01 7.21 -23.39
N PHE A 317 9.62 7.31 -22.12
CA PHE A 317 10.52 7.70 -21.03
C PHE A 317 11.61 6.66 -20.78
N GLN A 318 11.27 5.37 -20.72
CA GLN A 318 12.25 4.28 -20.62
C GLN A 318 13.20 4.22 -21.81
N ARG A 319 12.73 4.59 -23.02
CA ARG A 319 13.61 4.70 -24.19
C ARG A 319 14.67 5.79 -23.99
N LEU A 320 14.32 6.92 -23.37
CA LEU A 320 15.27 7.98 -23.06
C LEU A 320 16.29 7.53 -21.99
N ILE A 321 15.82 6.81 -20.97
CA ILE A 321 16.70 6.24 -19.92
C ILE A 321 17.69 5.24 -20.52
N ARG A 322 17.22 4.28 -21.33
CA ARG A 322 18.09 3.27 -21.97
C ARG A 322 19.14 3.84 -22.93
N ARG A 323 18.91 5.06 -23.43
CA ARG A 323 19.86 5.78 -24.30
C ARG A 323 20.82 6.67 -23.51
N ALA A 324 20.55 6.92 -22.24
CA ALA A 324 21.43 7.70 -21.39
C ALA A 324 22.67 6.88 -21.01
N THR A 325 23.84 7.52 -21.03
CA THR A 325 25.05 6.95 -20.45
C THR A 325 24.97 7.00 -18.91
N PRO A 326 25.74 6.18 -18.18
CA PRO A 326 25.81 6.26 -16.72
C PRO A 326 26.14 7.68 -16.22
N GLN A 327 27.05 8.38 -16.91
CA GLN A 327 27.40 9.77 -16.61
C GLN A 327 26.21 10.73 -16.79
N ASN A 328 25.41 10.57 -17.85
CA ASN A 328 24.21 11.39 -18.05
C ASN A 328 23.12 11.06 -17.03
N MET A 329 23.07 9.83 -16.53
CA MET A 329 22.16 9.45 -15.44
C MET A 329 22.56 10.06 -14.11
N GLU A 330 23.85 10.12 -13.78
CA GLU A 330 24.35 10.82 -12.59
C GLU A 330 23.98 12.31 -12.64
N ILE A 331 24.22 12.98 -13.77
CA ILE A 331 23.84 14.38 -13.97
C ILE A 331 22.32 14.57 -13.87
N ALA A 332 21.54 13.64 -14.42
CA ALA A 332 20.08 13.67 -14.32
C ALA A 332 19.60 13.56 -12.86
N ILE A 333 20.24 12.69 -12.07
CA ILE A 333 19.98 12.51 -10.64
C ILE A 333 20.33 13.80 -9.87
N GLU A 334 21.49 14.40 -10.14
CA GLU A 334 21.90 15.66 -9.51
C GLU A 334 20.96 16.81 -9.86
N ASN A 335 20.55 16.93 -11.12
CA ASN A 335 19.61 17.96 -11.57
C ASN A 335 18.24 17.78 -10.94
N ALA A 336 17.72 16.55 -10.90
CA ALA A 336 16.46 16.24 -10.24
C ALA A 336 16.51 16.54 -8.73
N GLN A 337 17.65 16.24 -8.09
CA GLN A 337 17.88 16.55 -6.68
C GLN A 337 17.93 18.06 -6.43
N LYS A 338 18.69 18.82 -7.24
CA LYS A 338 18.82 20.27 -7.13
C LYS A 338 17.50 21.00 -7.34
N LYS A 339 16.68 20.51 -8.27
CA LYS A 339 15.37 21.11 -8.61
C LYS A 339 14.21 20.59 -7.75
N GLY A 340 14.46 19.65 -6.84
CA GLY A 340 13.44 19.11 -5.94
C GLY A 340 12.43 18.17 -6.60
N TYR A 341 12.80 17.54 -7.71
CA TYR A 341 11.97 16.61 -8.47
C TYR A 341 11.96 15.22 -7.84
N TYR A 342 11.30 15.10 -6.68
CA TYR A 342 11.36 13.92 -5.82
C TYR A 342 10.99 12.59 -6.50
N TYR A 343 9.89 12.53 -7.25
CA TYR A 343 9.41 11.29 -7.87
C TYR A 343 10.27 10.89 -9.07
N LEU A 344 10.76 11.90 -9.80
CA LEU A 344 11.72 11.72 -10.87
C LEU A 344 13.07 11.23 -10.33
N LEU A 345 13.54 11.77 -9.21
CA LEU A 345 14.75 11.35 -8.54
C LEU A 345 14.71 9.87 -8.13
N ILE A 346 13.57 9.41 -7.59
CA ILE A 346 13.38 7.99 -7.24
C ILE A 346 13.47 7.11 -8.49
N ALA A 347 12.72 7.44 -9.54
CA ALA A 347 12.74 6.68 -10.79
C ALA A 347 14.15 6.60 -11.39
N LEU A 348 14.87 7.72 -11.44
CA LEU A 348 16.24 7.76 -11.97
C LEU A 348 17.22 6.95 -11.12
N LYS A 349 17.11 6.98 -9.79
CA LYS A 349 17.99 6.20 -8.89
C LYS A 349 17.73 4.69 -8.98
N MET A 350 16.47 4.27 -9.13
CA MET A 350 16.13 2.87 -9.33
C MET A 350 16.74 2.34 -10.63
N GLU A 351 16.53 3.07 -11.73
CA GLU A 351 17.04 2.70 -13.06
C GLU A 351 18.58 2.75 -13.09
N TYR A 352 19.21 3.74 -12.47
CA TYR A 352 20.68 3.81 -12.38
C TYR A 352 21.29 2.64 -11.59
N LYS A 353 20.61 2.19 -10.53
CA LYS A 353 21.02 0.99 -9.78
C LYS A 353 20.94 -0.26 -10.67
N GLU A 354 19.89 -0.41 -11.47
CA GLU A 354 19.78 -1.52 -12.42
C GLU A 354 20.81 -1.45 -13.55
N MET A 355 21.23 -0.25 -13.97
CA MET A 355 22.27 -0.07 -15.00
C MET A 355 23.69 -0.39 -14.51
N THR A 356 23.93 -0.31 -13.21
CA THR A 356 25.27 -0.48 -12.59
C THR A 356 25.45 -1.82 -11.88
N CYS A 357 24.38 -2.62 -11.77
CA CYS A 357 24.41 -4.04 -11.39
C CYS A 357 24.52 -4.92 -12.63
#